data_AF-A0A848QB32-F1
#
_entry.id   AF-A0A848QB32-F1
#
_cell.length_a   1.000
_cell.length_b   1.000
_cell.length_c   1.000
_cell.angle_alpha   90.00
_cell.angle_beta   90.00
_cell.angle_gamma   90.00
#
_symmetry.space_group_name_H-M   'P 1'
#
loop_
_entity.id
_entity.type
_entity.pdbx_description
1 polymer ?
#
loop_
_entity_poly.entity_id
_entity_poly.type
_entity_poly.pdbx_seq_one_letter_code
_entity_poly.pdbx_strand_id
1 'polypeptide(L)' 'MYAILETGGKQVKVEVGQKVYVEKLDGEVDATYTFDKVLLIGDKKAKVGNPYVKDASVVA' A
#
# COMPACT_ATOMS: atom_id res chain seq x y z
N MET A 1 6.79 6.58 -9.10
CA MET A 1 6.20 6.71 -7.75
C MET A 1 5.91 5.33 -7.23
N TYR A 2 6.31 5.02 -6.00
CA TYR A 2 6.05 3.73 -5.34
C TYR A 2 5.60 3.96 -3.89
N ALA A 3 5.00 2.95 -3.28
CA ALA A 3 4.67 2.95 -1.86
C ALA A 3 5.13 1.65 -1.20
N ILE A 4 5.35 1.69 0.11
CA ILE A 4 5.52 0.50 0.95
C ILE A 4 4.28 0.39 1.84
N LEU A 5 3.57 -0.73 1.69
CA LEU A 5 2.34 -1.03 2.42
C LEU A 5 2.60 -2.11 3.48
N GLU A 6 1.88 -2.05 4.59
CA GLU A 6 1.77 -3.16 5.54
C GLU A 6 0.48 -3.93 5.26
N THR A 7 0.58 -5.21 4.90
CA THR A 7 -0.56 -6.10 4.71
C THR A 7 -0.18 -7.52 5.11
N GLY A 8 -1.11 -8.27 5.71
CA GLY A 8 -0.86 -9.66 6.14
C GLY A 8 0.32 -9.83 7.10
N GLY A 9 0.71 -8.78 7.83
CA GLY A 9 1.90 -8.79 8.71
C GLY A 9 3.24 -8.65 7.96
N LYS A 10 3.22 -8.34 6.66
CA LYS A 10 4.39 -8.15 5.81
C LYS A 10 4.42 -6.74 5.23
N GLN A 11 5.59 -6.35 4.73
CA GLN A 11 5.76 -5.12 3.97
C GLN A 11 5.89 -5.43 2.48
N VAL A 12 5.10 -4.75 1.65
CA VAL A 12 5.08 -4.94 0.20
C VAL A 12 5.34 -3.61 -0.50
N LYS A 13 6.30 -3.59 -1.43
CA LYS A 13 6.51 -2.45 -2.33
C LYS A 13 5.53 -2.55 -3.50
N VAL A 14 4.82 -1.46 -3.76
CA VAL A 14 3.83 -1.36 -4.85
C VAL A 14 4.08 -0.14 -5.73
N GLU A 15 3.72 -0.27 -7.00
CA GLU A 15 3.75 0.79 -8.02
C GLU A 15 2.41 0.83 -8.76
N VAL A 16 2.07 1.98 -9.35
CA VAL A 16 0.81 2.13 -10.08
C VAL A 16 0.76 1.17 -11.27
N GLY A 17 -0.30 0.36 -11.37
CA GLY A 17 -0.50 -0.65 -12.41
C GLY A 17 0.22 -1.98 -12.16
N GLN A 18 0.96 -2.12 -11.06
CA GLN A 18 1.61 -3.37 -10.71
C GLN A 18 0.61 -4.37 -10.12
N LYS A 19 0.66 -5.62 -10.58
CA LYS A 19 -0.02 -6.74 -9.91
C LYS A 19 0.86 -7.28 -8.79
N VAL A 20 0.28 -7.45 -7.60
CA VAL A 20 0.96 -8.01 -6.43
C VAL A 20 0.14 -9.12 -5.81
N TYR A 21 0.83 -10.12 -5.26
CA TYR A 21 0.20 -11.17 -4.48
C TYR A 21 0.30 -10.79 -3.00
N VAL A 22 -0.84 -10.88 -2.32
CA VAL A 22 -0.97 -10.60 -0.89
C VAL A 22 -1.79 -11.71 -0.25
N GLU A 23 -1.82 -11.72 1.08
CA GLU A 23 -2.68 -12.60 1.86
C GLU A 23 -4.17 -12.39 1.51
N LYS A 24 -5.01 -13.34 1.92
CA LYS A 24 -6.45 -13.26 1.68
C LYS A 24 -7.02 -11.96 2.26
N LEU A 25 -7.69 -11.18 1.42
CA LEU A 25 -8.40 -9.97 1.79
C LEU A 25 -9.91 -10.26 1.87
N ASP A 26 -10.61 -9.46 2.67
CA ASP A 26 -12.06 -9.45 2.69
C ASP A 26 -12.57 -8.62 1.49
N GLY A 27 -13.36 -9.24 0.62
CA GLY A 27 -13.89 -8.60 -0.58
C GLY A 27 -14.27 -9.61 -1.66
N GLU A 28 -15.04 -9.16 -2.63
CA GLU A 28 -15.36 -9.93 -3.83
C GLU A 28 -14.27 -9.74 -4.90
N VAL A 29 -14.25 -10.64 -5.89
CA VAL A 29 -13.39 -10.47 -7.06
C VAL A 29 -13.76 -9.15 -7.76
N ASP A 30 -12.74 -8.42 -8.24
CA ASP A 30 -12.86 -7.10 -8.87
C ASP A 30 -13.40 -5.98 -7.97
N ALA A 31 -13.62 -6.24 -6.67
CA ALA A 31 -13.95 -5.20 -5.71
C ALA A 31 -12.73 -4.33 -5.42
N THR A 32 -12.95 -3.01 -5.35
CA THR A 32 -11.92 -2.05 -4.95
C THR A 32 -11.54 -2.24 -3.50
N TYR A 33 -10.23 -2.32 -3.21
CA TYR A 33 -9.71 -2.44 -1.85
C TYR A 33 -8.78 -1.26 -1.52
N THR A 34 -8.95 -0.68 -0.32
CA THR A 34 -8.10 0.44 0.13
C THR A 34 -7.17 -0.02 1.25
N PHE A 35 -5.87 0.12 1.01
CA PHE A 35 -4.83 -0.04 2.01
C PHE A 35 -4.54 1.32 2.67
N ASP A 36 -4.80 1.42 3.96
CA ASP A 36 -4.60 2.60 4.82
C ASP A 36 -3.23 2.61 5.52
N LYS A 37 -2.64 1.43 5.73
CA LYS A 37 -1.32 1.27 6.33
C LYS A 37 -0.19 1.50 5.33
N VAL A 38 0.08 2.77 5.03
CA VAL A 38 1.21 3.18 4.18
C VAL A 38 2.40 3.56 5.04
N LEU A 39 3.52 2.86 4.89
CA LEU A 39 4.77 3.08 5.65
C LEU A 39 5.66 4.15 4.99
N LEU A 40 5.69 4.18 3.65
CA LEU A 40 6.55 5.06 2.88
C LEU A 40 5.93 5.37 1.52
N ILE A 41 6.11 6.60 1.05
CA ILE A 41 5.82 7.02 -0.33
C ILE A 41 7.12 7.50 -0.98
N GLY A 42 7.53 6.79 -2.03
CA GLY A 42 8.72 7.10 -2.83
C GLY A 42 8.36 7.86 -4.10
N ASP A 43 8.80 9.11 -4.16
CA ASP A 43 8.76 9.95 -5.37
C ASP A 43 10.04 10.81 -5.43
N LYS A 44 9.99 12.09 -5.84
CA LYS A 44 11.16 12.99 -5.87
C LYS A 44 11.82 13.18 -4.49
N LYS A 45 11.00 13.18 -3.44
CA LYS A 45 11.43 13.17 -2.03
C LYS A 45 10.62 12.09 -1.32
N ALA A 46 11.30 11.16 -0.64
CA ALA A 46 10.63 10.13 0.13
C ALA A 46 9.86 10.74 1.31
N LYS A 47 8.60 10.33 1.48
CA LYS A 47 7.82 10.56 2.70
C LYS A 47 7.86 9.30 3.53
N VAL A 48 8.39 9.39 4.75
CA VAL A 48 8.53 8.25 5.66
C VAL A 48 7.57 8.44 6.82
N GLY A 49 6.78 7.41 7.12
CA GLY A 49 5.83 7.39 8.23
C GLY A 49 6.48 7.11 9.57
N ASN A 50 5.79 7.47 10.65
CA ASN A 50 6.13 7.01 12.01
C ASN A 50 4.84 6.92 12.86
N PRO A 51 4.18 5.75 12.95
CA PRO A 51 4.48 4.50 12.24
C PRO A 51 4.07 4.52 10.76
N TYR A 52 3.02 5.27 10.40
CA TYR A 52 2.48 5.36 9.04
C TYR A 52 2.55 6.79 8.50
N VAL A 53 2.49 6.94 7.18
CA VAL A 53 2.37 8.24 6.52
C VAL A 53 0.95 8.74 6.73
N LYS A 54 0.81 9.90 7.38
CA LYS A 54 -0.49 10.50 7.64
C LYS A 54 -1.22 10.82 6.33
N ASP A 55 -2.53 10.55 6.30
CA ASP A 55 -3.44 10.83 5.18
C ASP A 55 -3.00 10.18 3.85
N ALA A 56 -2.32 9.03 3.93
CA ALA A 56 -1.91 8.24 2.78
C ALA A 56 -2.73 6.96 2.67
N SER A 57 -3.18 6.65 1.46
CA SER A 57 -3.80 5.36 1.13
C SER A 57 -3.37 4.89 -0.25
N VAL A 58 -3.49 3.59 -0.49
CA VAL A 58 -3.35 2.98 -1.82
C VAL A 58 -4.63 2.23 -2.14
N VAL A 59 -5.18 2.51 -3.32
CA VAL A 59 -6.39 1.87 -3.85
C VAL A 59 -5.97 0.85 -4.90
N ALA A 60 -6.46 -0.37 -4.78
CA ALA A 60 -6.23 -1.48 -5.70
C ALA A 60 -7.56 -1.97 -6.29
#